data_AF-A0A9P6B3Y4-F1
#
_entry.id   AF-A0A9P6B3Y4-F1
#
_cell.length_a   1.000
_cell.length_b   1.000
_cell.length_c   1.000
_cell.angle_alpha   90.00
_cell.angle_beta   90.00
_cell.angle_gamma   90.00
#
_symmetry.space_group_name_H-M   'P 1'
#
loop_
_entity.id
_entity.type
_entity.pdbx_description
1 polymer ?
#
loop_
_entity_poly.entity_id
_entity_poly.type
_entity_poly.pdbx_seq_one_letter_code
_entity_poly.pdbx_strand_id
1 'polypeptide(L)'
;MCPHKLRGRVMTVMSDILPATAALATSTDITVMGLAVVPDPSDCYLVCDLLDHDLEKNVFEALRREVDWGSMNHRGNEVPRLVAVQGEVGKDASIPIYRHPADNSPPLSPFTATVRQIKEQVEAKLSQPVNHVLIQLYRDGLDAISEHSDKTIDVVRGSKIVNVSLGAQRTMVLRQKKSAVVHASAALDKDGADSIIGAPYYRPTVRYPLPHNSMFVLGLETNRVWLHAINRDKRPDSEKTLAELSPETSGARISLTFRHIGTFLSADESLIWGQGAASKDKEHAKPVTPRGPEFRETRIDLIRAFSAENQDSEFNWEEGYGAGSDVLHLEGVE
;
A
#
# COMPACT_ATOMS: atom_id res chain seq x y z
N MET A 1 -15.34 -43.84 63.11
CA MET A 1 -15.14 -45.25 62.68
C MET A 1 -15.56 -45.38 61.22
N CYS A 2 -14.61 -45.60 60.32
CA CYS A 2 -14.83 -46.40 59.10
C CYS A 2 -14.41 -47.86 59.47
N PRO A 3 -14.80 -48.95 58.76
CA PRO A 3 -14.65 -49.04 57.29
C PRO A 3 -15.60 -49.98 56.47
N HIS A 4 -15.45 -49.85 55.13
CA HIS A 4 -15.56 -50.83 54.02
C HIS A 4 -16.95 -51.40 53.62
N LYS A 5 -17.35 -51.42 52.34
CA LYS A 5 -16.70 -52.04 51.14
C LYS A 5 -17.15 -51.47 49.76
N LEU A 6 -16.20 -51.44 48.79
CA LEU A 6 -16.20 -51.85 47.35
C LEU A 6 -17.43 -51.54 46.45
N ARG A 7 -17.39 -51.20 45.14
CA ARG A 7 -16.39 -51.17 44.05
C ARG A 7 -17.07 -50.46 42.86
N GLY A 8 -16.36 -49.67 42.06
CA GLY A 8 -16.86 -49.15 40.77
C GLY A 8 -15.84 -48.24 40.11
N ARG A 9 -15.14 -48.76 39.10
CA ARG A 9 -14.00 -48.15 38.40
C ARG A 9 -14.51 -47.60 37.07
N VAL A 10 -14.46 -46.30 36.86
CA VAL A 10 -14.54 -45.68 35.53
C VAL A 10 -13.30 -44.81 35.38
N MET A 11 -12.44 -45.17 34.44
CA MET A 11 -11.32 -44.35 33.99
C MET A 11 -11.91 -43.22 33.14
N THR A 12 -11.74 -41.98 33.58
CA THR A 12 -11.88 -40.81 32.71
C THR A 12 -10.50 -40.23 32.52
N VAL A 13 -10.11 -40.16 31.25
CA VAL A 13 -8.81 -39.77 30.74
C VAL A 13 -8.61 -38.27 30.97
N MET A 14 -7.44 -37.88 31.47
CA MET A 14 -7.00 -36.48 31.54
C MET A 14 -6.87 -35.93 30.12
N SER A 15 -7.51 -34.79 29.86
CA SER A 15 -7.18 -33.95 28.70
C SER A 15 -6.90 -32.54 29.21
N ASP A 16 -5.62 -32.18 29.15
CA ASP A 16 -5.10 -30.86 29.43
C ASP A 16 -5.75 -29.82 28.51
N ILE A 17 -6.10 -28.69 29.10
CA ILE A 17 -6.66 -27.51 28.42
C ILE A 17 -5.47 -26.68 27.91
N LEU A 18 -5.26 -26.67 26.59
CA LEU A 18 -4.45 -25.69 25.87
C LEU A 18 -5.38 -24.61 25.28
N PRO A 19 -4.98 -23.33 25.25
CA PRO A 19 -5.84 -22.24 24.78
C PRO A 19 -5.97 -22.25 23.25
N ALA A 20 -7.17 -21.88 22.78
CA ALA A 20 -7.54 -21.84 21.38
C ALA A 20 -6.66 -20.84 20.59
N THR A 21 -5.78 -21.39 19.74
CA THR A 21 -5.12 -20.65 18.66
C THR A 21 -6.14 -20.31 17.59
N ALA A 22 -6.23 -19.01 17.26
CA ALA A 22 -7.01 -18.49 16.15
C ALA A 22 -6.65 -19.24 14.85
N ALA A 23 -7.66 -19.84 14.22
CA ALA A 23 -7.51 -20.51 12.94
C ALA A 23 -7.18 -19.48 11.86
N LEU A 24 -5.95 -19.53 11.34
CA LEU A 24 -5.60 -19.00 10.03
C LEU A 24 -6.50 -19.69 9.00
N ALA A 25 -7.37 -18.92 8.35
CA ALA A 25 -8.10 -19.39 7.19
C ALA A 25 -7.10 -19.63 6.05
N THR A 26 -6.58 -20.85 5.95
CA THR A 26 -5.82 -21.29 4.78
C THR A 26 -6.78 -21.44 3.61
N SER A 27 -6.49 -20.68 2.55
CA SER A 27 -7.12 -20.72 1.23
C SER A 27 -7.53 -22.14 0.82
N THR A 28 -8.81 -22.32 0.52
CA THR A 28 -9.34 -23.54 -0.10
C THR A 28 -8.83 -23.65 -1.53
N ASP A 29 -8.17 -24.77 -1.85
CA ASP A 29 -7.77 -25.18 -3.19
C ASP A 29 -8.96 -25.10 -4.17
N ILE A 30 -8.88 -24.17 -5.12
CA ILE A 30 -9.76 -24.12 -6.28
C ILE A 30 -9.02 -24.80 -7.44
N THR A 31 -9.33 -26.08 -7.67
CA THR A 31 -8.93 -26.77 -8.90
C THR A 31 -9.77 -26.24 -10.06
N VAL A 32 -9.23 -25.29 -10.83
CA VAL A 32 -9.75 -24.93 -12.16
C VAL A 32 -8.81 -25.50 -13.22
N MET A 33 -9.38 -26.28 -14.13
CA MET A 33 -8.73 -26.91 -15.29
C MET A 33 -7.84 -25.94 -16.07
N GLY A 34 -6.52 -26.16 -16.05
CA GLY A 34 -5.59 -25.75 -17.11
C GLY A 34 -5.06 -24.32 -17.11
N LEU A 35 -5.17 -23.56 -16.02
CA LEU A 35 -4.46 -22.28 -15.85
C LEU A 35 -3.39 -22.44 -14.77
N ALA A 36 -2.16 -22.07 -15.11
CA ALA A 36 -1.01 -22.08 -14.19
C ALA A 36 -1.42 -21.53 -12.82
N VAL A 37 -1.02 -22.24 -11.75
CA VAL A 37 -1.16 -21.79 -10.36
C VAL A 37 -0.70 -20.34 -10.31
N VAL A 38 -1.63 -19.40 -10.08
CA VAL A 38 -1.28 -17.99 -9.90
C VAL A 38 -0.43 -17.94 -8.64
N PRO A 39 0.87 -17.57 -8.71
CA PRO A 39 1.67 -17.48 -7.51
C PRO A 39 1.03 -16.45 -6.59
N ASP A 40 0.78 -16.84 -5.35
CA ASP A 40 0.26 -15.92 -4.33
C ASP A 40 1.32 -14.82 -4.10
N PRO A 41 0.94 -13.54 -4.01
CA PRO A 41 1.91 -12.50 -3.74
C PRO A 41 2.60 -12.75 -2.40
N SER A 42 3.92 -12.75 -2.41
CA SER A 42 4.74 -13.42 -1.39
C SER A 42 4.71 -12.78 0.00
N ASP A 43 4.40 -11.49 0.08
CA ASP A 43 4.53 -10.73 1.33
C ASP A 43 3.43 -9.68 1.54
N CYS A 44 2.23 -9.96 1.03
CA CYS A 44 1.01 -9.18 1.26
C CYS A 44 -0.07 -9.99 1.99
N TYR A 45 -0.94 -9.31 2.74
CA TYR A 45 -2.07 -9.95 3.45
C TYR A 45 -3.12 -8.91 3.86
N LEU A 46 -4.32 -9.39 4.20
CA LEU A 46 -5.43 -8.58 4.68
C LEU A 46 -5.66 -8.84 6.17
N VAL A 47 -5.85 -7.78 6.93
CA VAL A 47 -6.34 -7.80 8.32
C VAL A 47 -7.72 -7.15 8.34
N CYS A 48 -8.71 -7.83 8.89
CA CYS A 48 -10.02 -7.26 9.18
C CYS A 48 -10.10 -6.84 10.65
N ASP A 49 -11.08 -5.99 10.97
CA ASP A 49 -11.34 -5.49 12.32
C ASP A 49 -10.09 -4.83 12.93
N LEU A 50 -9.45 -3.94 12.16
CA LEU A 50 -8.21 -3.28 12.57
C LEU A 50 -8.44 -2.39 13.80
N LEU A 51 -9.44 -1.51 13.71
CA LEU A 51 -9.73 -0.49 14.69
C LEU A 51 -10.61 -1.07 15.79
N ASP A 52 -10.31 -0.70 17.04
CA ASP A 52 -11.21 -0.96 18.15
C ASP A 52 -12.59 -0.31 17.93
N HIS A 53 -13.58 -0.84 18.65
CA HIS A 53 -14.98 -0.45 18.51
C HIS A 53 -15.24 1.04 18.80
N ASP A 54 -14.49 1.65 19.73
CA ASP A 54 -14.71 3.03 20.13
C ASP A 54 -14.22 4.00 19.06
N LEU A 55 -13.07 3.70 18.43
CA LEU A 55 -12.55 4.45 17.30
C LEU A 55 -13.40 4.22 16.04
N GLU A 56 -13.69 2.96 15.71
CA GLU A 56 -14.42 2.57 14.49
C GLU A 56 -15.76 3.30 14.35
N LYS A 57 -16.53 3.42 15.44
CA LYS A 57 -17.91 3.91 15.44
C LYS A 57 -18.12 5.25 14.70
N ASN A 58 -17.17 6.18 14.78
CA ASN A 58 -17.29 7.50 14.16
C ASN A 58 -16.10 7.85 13.25
N VAL A 59 -15.20 6.90 12.98
CA VAL A 59 -13.93 7.17 12.30
C VAL A 59 -14.13 7.80 10.92
N PHE A 60 -15.11 7.34 10.16
CA PHE A 60 -15.34 7.80 8.80
C PHE A 60 -15.73 9.29 8.76
N GLU A 61 -16.72 9.67 9.58
CA GLU A 61 -17.19 11.05 9.66
C GLU A 61 -16.17 11.99 10.30
N ALA A 62 -15.40 11.49 11.29
CA ALA A 62 -14.30 12.24 11.89
C ALA A 62 -13.23 12.56 10.84
N LEU A 63 -12.77 11.57 10.06
CA LEU A 63 -11.81 11.79 8.97
C LEU A 63 -12.38 12.72 7.90
N ARG A 64 -13.65 12.55 7.51
CA ARG A 64 -14.31 13.39 6.50
C ARG A 64 -14.30 14.87 6.90
N ARG A 65 -14.43 15.16 8.20
CA ARG A 65 -14.41 16.52 8.76
C ARG A 65 -12.99 17.05 9.01
N GLU A 66 -12.09 16.22 9.53
CA GLU A 66 -10.76 16.64 9.99
C GLU A 66 -9.72 16.76 8.88
N VAL A 67 -9.85 15.96 7.83
CA VAL A 67 -8.90 15.95 6.72
C VAL A 67 -9.21 17.12 5.78
N ASP A 68 -8.18 17.90 5.45
CA ASP A 68 -8.27 18.97 4.46
C ASP A 68 -8.19 18.38 3.04
N TRP A 69 -9.36 18.13 2.44
CA TRP A 69 -9.48 17.45 1.16
C TRP A 69 -9.16 18.37 -0.01
N GLY A 70 -8.14 18.02 -0.79
CA GLY A 70 -7.77 18.69 -2.04
C GLY A 70 -7.93 17.79 -3.27
N SER A 71 -7.60 18.36 -4.42
CA SER A 71 -7.46 17.64 -5.69
C SER A 71 -5.99 17.61 -6.11
N MET A 72 -5.63 16.65 -6.95
CA MET A 72 -4.29 16.49 -7.50
C MET A 72 -4.36 16.26 -9.00
N ASN A 73 -3.37 16.79 -9.74
CA ASN A 73 -3.22 16.53 -11.17
C ASN A 73 -2.13 15.49 -11.44
N HIS A 74 -2.41 14.61 -12.39
CA HIS A 74 -1.45 13.66 -12.93
C HIS A 74 -1.56 13.62 -14.44
N ARG A 75 -0.49 13.98 -15.15
CA ARG A 75 -0.46 14.06 -16.63
C ARG A 75 -1.54 15.00 -17.16
N GLY A 76 -1.68 16.17 -16.54
CA GLY A 76 -2.61 17.23 -16.94
C GLY A 76 -4.08 16.95 -16.65
N ASN A 77 -4.42 15.86 -15.96
CA ASN A 77 -5.79 15.52 -15.59
C ASN A 77 -5.94 15.45 -14.07
N GLU A 78 -7.06 15.96 -13.56
CA GLU A 78 -7.45 15.79 -12.17
C GLU A 78 -7.67 14.30 -11.88
N VAL A 79 -7.11 13.81 -10.78
CA VAL A 79 -7.32 12.42 -10.36
C VAL A 79 -8.78 12.25 -9.88
N PRO A 80 -9.46 11.15 -10.22
CA PRO A 80 -10.86 10.94 -9.84
C PRO A 80 -10.94 10.42 -8.40
N ARG A 81 -10.60 11.29 -7.44
CA ARG A 81 -10.68 11.13 -5.98
C ARG A 81 -10.12 12.39 -5.32
N LEU A 82 -10.60 12.72 -4.11
CA LEU A 82 -9.96 13.76 -3.30
C LEU A 82 -8.77 13.17 -2.55
N VAL A 83 -7.77 13.99 -2.27
CA VAL A 83 -6.51 13.57 -1.65
C VAL A 83 -6.08 14.53 -0.55
N ALA A 84 -5.33 14.01 0.41
CA ALA A 84 -4.60 14.79 1.40
C ALA A 84 -3.33 14.03 1.81
N VAL A 85 -2.31 14.75 2.26
CA VAL A 85 -1.08 14.14 2.79
C VAL A 85 -0.91 14.59 4.23
N GLN A 86 -0.68 13.63 5.13
CA GLN A 86 -0.34 13.93 6.51
C GLN A 86 0.91 13.18 6.95
N GLY A 87 1.63 13.71 7.92
CA GLY A 87 2.82 13.05 8.44
C GLY A 87 3.28 13.57 9.80
N GLU A 88 4.36 12.97 10.26
CA GLU A 88 5.06 13.38 11.47
C GLU A 88 5.90 14.64 11.20
N VAL A 89 5.75 15.63 12.07
CA VAL A 89 6.57 16.85 12.05
C VAL A 89 7.61 16.74 13.16
N GLY A 90 8.89 16.76 12.78
CA GLY A 90 10.01 16.68 13.71
C GLY A 90 10.07 17.87 14.66
N LYS A 91 10.87 17.75 15.73
CA LYS A 91 11.05 18.84 16.72
C LYS A 91 11.63 20.12 16.12
N ASP A 92 12.43 19.97 15.06
CA ASP A 92 12.99 21.05 14.27
C ASP A 92 12.13 21.40 13.03
N ALA A 93 10.88 20.94 13.02
CA ALA A 93 9.92 21.10 11.94
C ALA A 93 10.30 20.42 10.62
N SER A 94 11.27 19.49 10.62
CA SER A 94 11.52 18.63 9.46
C SER A 94 10.34 17.70 9.19
N ILE A 95 10.05 17.42 7.92
CA ILE A 95 8.92 16.57 7.51
C ILE A 95 9.36 15.43 6.58
N PRO A 96 8.72 14.25 6.61
CA PRO A 96 8.97 13.19 5.65
C PRO A 96 8.38 13.53 4.28
N ILE A 97 9.05 13.12 3.19
CA ILE A 97 8.56 13.32 1.83
C ILE A 97 8.46 12.02 1.06
N TYR A 98 7.31 11.79 0.42
CA TYR A 98 7.08 10.66 -0.50
C TYR A 98 6.95 11.16 -1.94
N ARG A 99 7.96 10.89 -2.76
CA ARG A 99 7.97 11.30 -4.17
C ARG A 99 7.46 10.19 -5.07
N HIS A 100 6.61 10.60 -6.01
CA HIS A 100 6.05 9.75 -7.04
C HIS A 100 5.74 10.60 -8.29
N PRO A 101 5.56 10.01 -9.50
CA PRO A 101 5.22 10.78 -10.68
C PRO A 101 3.86 11.47 -10.50
N ALA A 102 3.87 12.75 -10.19
CA ALA A 102 2.70 13.62 -10.11
C ALA A 102 3.10 15.00 -10.61
N ASP A 103 2.13 15.73 -11.15
CA ASP A 103 2.39 17.12 -11.53
C ASP A 103 2.57 17.90 -10.23
N ASN A 104 1.56 17.91 -9.36
CA ASN A 104 1.67 18.44 -8.00
C ASN A 104 1.34 17.37 -6.95
N SER A 105 1.85 17.55 -5.73
CA SER A 105 1.38 16.81 -4.56
C SER A 105 0.82 17.82 -3.54
N PRO A 106 -0.25 17.47 -2.81
CA PRO A 106 -0.69 18.28 -1.68
C PRO A 106 0.45 18.47 -0.66
N PRO A 107 0.53 19.63 0.01
CA PRO A 107 1.50 19.83 1.08
C PRO A 107 1.23 18.84 2.22
N LEU A 108 2.29 18.46 2.93
CA LEU A 108 2.17 17.61 4.11
C LEU A 108 1.62 18.44 5.28
N SER A 109 0.50 17.99 5.84
CA SER A 109 -0.03 18.52 7.09
C SER A 109 0.34 17.61 8.28
N PRO A 110 0.37 18.12 9.52
CA PRO A 110 0.48 17.26 10.70
C PRO A 110 -0.68 16.25 10.76
N PHE A 111 -0.45 15.07 11.34
CA PHE A 111 -1.53 14.12 11.61
C PHE A 111 -2.65 14.74 12.45
N THR A 112 -3.90 14.62 11.99
CA THR A 112 -5.07 14.94 12.80
C THR A 112 -5.23 13.94 13.95
N ALA A 113 -6.10 14.26 14.90
CA ALA A 113 -6.34 13.39 16.06
C ALA A 113 -6.78 11.98 15.64
N THR A 114 -7.75 11.87 14.71
CA THR A 114 -8.25 10.58 14.23
C THR A 114 -7.17 9.81 13.46
N VAL A 115 -6.40 10.47 12.60
CA VAL A 115 -5.32 9.81 11.83
C VAL A 115 -4.22 9.29 12.75
N ARG A 116 -3.90 10.01 13.84
CA ARG A 116 -2.94 9.57 14.85
C ARG A 116 -3.40 8.31 15.58
N GLN A 117 -4.68 8.23 15.95
CA GLN A 117 -5.23 7.03 16.59
C GLN A 117 -5.20 5.81 15.65
N ILE A 118 -5.54 5.99 14.37
CA ILE A 118 -5.42 4.92 13.36
C ILE A 118 -3.96 4.49 13.20
N LYS A 119 -3.03 5.46 13.11
CA LYS A 119 -1.59 5.21 13.01
C LYS A 119 -1.09 4.34 14.15
N GLU A 120 -1.48 4.63 15.39
CA GLU A 120 -1.09 3.83 16.56
C GLU A 120 -1.53 2.36 16.45
N GLN A 121 -2.74 2.09 15.96
CA GLN A 121 -3.23 0.72 15.75
C GLN A 121 -2.54 0.02 14.58
N VAL A 122 -2.22 0.75 13.52
CA VAL A 122 -1.40 0.26 12.39
C VAL A 122 -0.01 -0.14 12.87
N GLU A 123 0.67 0.72 13.64
CA GLU A 123 2.02 0.44 14.16
C GLU A 123 2.02 -0.74 15.13
N ALA A 124 1.03 -0.81 16.03
CA ALA A 124 0.86 -1.95 16.94
C ALA A 124 0.67 -3.26 16.17
N LYS A 125 -0.14 -3.25 15.10
CA LYS A 125 -0.39 -4.44 14.29
C LYS A 125 0.80 -4.86 13.44
N LEU A 126 1.55 -3.90 12.88
CA LEU A 126 2.73 -4.15 12.05
C LEU A 126 3.99 -4.44 12.84
N SER A 127 4.07 -4.00 14.10
CA SER A 127 5.33 -3.89 14.83
C SER A 127 6.39 -3.10 14.06
N GLN A 128 5.96 -2.03 13.37
CA GLN A 128 6.78 -1.19 12.52
C GLN A 128 6.28 0.25 12.59
N PRO A 129 7.17 1.26 12.66
CA PRO A 129 6.73 2.64 12.56
C PRO A 129 6.19 2.97 11.16
N VAL A 130 5.29 3.95 11.12
CA VAL A 130 4.89 4.68 9.90
C VAL A 130 4.83 6.16 10.25
N ASN A 131 5.33 7.04 9.38
CA ASN A 131 5.45 8.48 9.67
C ASN A 131 4.82 9.37 8.59
N HIS A 132 4.23 8.77 7.56
CA HIS A 132 3.58 9.46 6.46
C HIS A 132 2.33 8.69 6.02
N VAL A 133 1.28 9.42 5.62
CA VAL A 133 0.05 8.85 5.06
C VAL A 133 -0.46 9.66 3.88
N LEU A 134 -0.79 8.95 2.79
CA LEU A 134 -1.62 9.49 1.71
C LEU A 134 -3.06 9.10 1.99
N ILE A 135 -3.95 10.09 2.15
CA ILE A 135 -5.37 9.88 2.41
C ILE A 135 -6.14 10.16 1.12
N GLN A 136 -7.05 9.26 0.76
CA GLN A 136 -7.81 9.35 -0.49
C GLN A 136 -9.29 9.10 -0.22
N LEU A 137 -10.16 10.03 -0.62
CA LEU A 137 -11.61 9.88 -0.58
C LEU A 137 -12.12 9.52 -1.97
N TYR A 138 -12.60 8.29 -2.10
CA TYR A 138 -13.36 7.80 -3.24
C TYR A 138 -14.84 8.11 -2.94
N ARG A 139 -15.41 9.07 -3.66
CA ARG A 139 -16.77 9.57 -3.40
C ARG A 139 -17.84 8.54 -3.73
N ASP A 140 -17.59 7.74 -4.77
CA ASP A 140 -18.48 6.67 -5.24
C ASP A 140 -17.69 5.62 -6.03
N GLY A 141 -18.38 4.61 -6.57
CA GLY A 141 -17.77 3.52 -7.35
C GLY A 141 -17.07 3.96 -8.64
N LEU A 142 -17.19 5.21 -9.08
CA LEU A 142 -16.57 5.74 -10.30
C LEU A 142 -15.20 6.40 -10.06
N ASP A 143 -14.92 6.78 -8.81
CA ASP A 143 -13.58 7.17 -8.38
C ASP A 143 -12.64 5.95 -8.39
N ALA A 144 -11.40 6.14 -8.84
CA ALA A 144 -10.49 5.03 -9.15
C ALA A 144 -9.00 5.44 -9.07
N ILE A 145 -8.14 4.44 -9.05
CA ILE A 145 -6.70 4.57 -9.27
C ILE A 145 -6.22 3.44 -10.18
N SER A 146 -5.57 3.81 -11.29
CA SER A 146 -5.08 2.86 -12.31
C SER A 146 -3.94 1.99 -11.79
N GLU A 147 -3.59 0.93 -12.54
CA GLU A 147 -2.45 0.06 -12.24
C GLU A 147 -1.15 0.85 -12.03
N HIS A 148 -0.52 0.68 -10.88
CA HIS A 148 0.77 1.27 -10.54
C HIS A 148 1.52 0.41 -9.51
N SER A 149 2.80 0.68 -9.32
CA SER A 149 3.54 0.33 -8.10
C SER A 149 3.85 1.61 -7.34
N ASP A 150 3.83 1.53 -6.01
CA ASP A 150 4.31 2.59 -5.13
C ASP A 150 5.82 2.75 -5.33
N LYS A 151 6.33 3.99 -5.28
CA LYS A 151 7.75 4.27 -5.52
C LYS A 151 8.55 4.08 -4.24
N THR A 152 9.61 3.28 -4.32
CA THR A 152 10.35 2.86 -3.12
C THR A 152 11.56 3.72 -2.79
N ILE A 153 11.85 4.77 -3.59
CA ILE A 153 13.00 5.67 -3.34
C ILE A 153 12.99 6.23 -1.91
N ASP A 154 11.82 6.68 -1.43
CA ASP A 154 11.67 7.32 -0.12
C ASP A 154 11.13 6.37 0.96
N VAL A 155 10.65 5.19 0.58
CA VAL A 155 10.10 4.19 1.52
C VAL A 155 11.25 3.40 2.13
N VAL A 156 11.36 3.40 3.45
CA VAL A 156 12.44 2.71 4.18
C VAL A 156 12.53 1.26 3.73
N ARG A 157 13.71 0.82 3.28
CA ARG A 157 13.91 -0.56 2.83
C ARG A 157 13.55 -1.58 3.91
N GLY A 158 12.86 -2.65 3.51
CA GLY A 158 12.37 -3.68 4.43
C GLY A 158 11.07 -3.31 5.15
N SER A 159 10.58 -2.08 5.04
CA SER A 159 9.28 -1.68 5.59
C SER A 159 8.11 -2.17 4.73
N LYS A 160 6.89 -2.05 5.26
CA LYS A 160 5.64 -2.35 4.56
C LYS A 160 4.86 -1.07 4.24
N ILE A 161 4.12 -1.13 3.14
CA ILE A 161 3.15 -0.12 2.73
C ILE A 161 1.77 -0.63 3.15
N VAL A 162 0.97 0.21 3.81
CA VAL A 162 -0.27 -0.26 4.44
C VAL A 162 -1.45 0.59 4.04
N ASN A 163 -2.51 -0.06 3.55
CA ASN A 163 -3.74 0.58 3.13
C ASN A 163 -4.89 0.26 4.09
N VAL A 164 -5.25 1.21 4.94
CA VAL A 164 -6.47 1.13 5.76
C VAL A 164 -7.68 1.58 4.94
N SER A 165 -8.78 0.84 5.03
CA SER A 165 -10.02 1.07 4.28
C SER A 165 -11.20 1.28 5.21
N LEU A 166 -11.89 2.40 5.04
CA LEU A 166 -13.05 2.80 5.84
C LEU A 166 -14.20 3.21 4.91
N GLY A 167 -15.41 2.76 5.24
CA GLY A 167 -16.62 2.98 4.45
C GLY A 167 -16.85 1.87 3.43
N ALA A 168 -17.27 2.24 2.23
CA ALA A 168 -17.67 1.31 1.20
C ALA A 168 -16.54 0.35 0.78
N GLN A 169 -16.88 -0.95 0.72
CA GLN A 169 -15.97 -1.98 0.23
C GLN A 169 -15.58 -1.69 -1.22
N ARG A 170 -14.28 -1.81 -1.51
CA ARG A 170 -13.72 -1.81 -2.86
C ARG A 170 -12.80 -3.00 -3.04
N THR A 171 -12.47 -3.34 -4.28
CA THR A 171 -11.54 -4.43 -4.57
C THR A 171 -10.16 -3.89 -4.94
N MET A 172 -9.14 -4.26 -4.16
CA MET A 172 -7.74 -4.15 -4.58
C MET A 172 -7.45 -5.22 -5.63
N VAL A 173 -7.03 -4.80 -6.81
CA VAL A 173 -6.63 -5.71 -7.89
C VAL A 173 -5.12 -5.69 -7.99
N LEU A 174 -4.48 -6.83 -7.72
CA LEU A 174 -3.06 -7.05 -8.01
C LEU A 174 -2.91 -7.75 -9.35
N ARG A 175 -2.10 -7.20 -10.25
CA ARG A 175 -1.77 -7.80 -11.54
C ARG A 175 -0.27 -7.87 -11.73
N GLN A 176 0.27 -9.07 -11.91
CA GLN A 176 1.71 -9.30 -12.01
C GLN A 176 2.32 -8.54 -13.19
N LYS A 177 3.48 -7.89 -13.03
CA LYS A 177 4.16 -7.12 -14.10
C LYS A 177 4.48 -8.01 -15.31
N LYS A 178 4.51 -7.43 -16.51
CA LYS A 178 4.80 -8.17 -17.75
C LYS A 178 6.18 -8.81 -17.72
N SER A 179 7.19 -8.08 -17.27
CA SER A 179 8.57 -8.56 -17.05
C SER A 179 8.59 -9.83 -16.21
N ALA A 180 7.92 -9.83 -15.04
CA ALA A 180 7.88 -11.00 -14.17
C ALA A 180 7.32 -12.26 -14.84
N VAL A 181 6.33 -12.12 -15.73
CA VAL A 181 5.78 -13.25 -16.50
C VAL A 181 6.79 -13.76 -17.53
N VAL A 182 7.48 -12.84 -18.24
CA VAL A 182 8.51 -13.18 -19.24
C VAL A 182 9.69 -13.91 -18.59
N HIS A 183 10.15 -13.46 -17.43
CA HIS A 183 11.24 -14.13 -16.71
C HIS A 183 10.85 -15.52 -16.24
N ALA A 184 9.61 -15.69 -15.76
CA ALA A 184 9.09 -17.00 -15.34
C ALA A 184 8.98 -17.97 -16.53
N SER A 185 8.49 -17.53 -17.69
CA SER A 185 8.43 -18.39 -18.89
C SER A 185 9.81 -18.75 -19.42
N ALA A 186 10.75 -17.80 -19.46
CA ALA A 186 12.13 -18.06 -19.90
C ALA A 186 12.89 -19.02 -18.96
N ALA A 187 12.53 -19.06 -17.67
CA ALA A 187 13.07 -20.04 -16.74
C ALA A 187 12.54 -21.46 -17.01
N LEU A 188 11.29 -21.60 -17.48
CA LEU A 188 10.66 -22.88 -17.82
C LEU A 188 11.13 -23.40 -19.20
N ASP A 189 11.38 -22.51 -20.16
CA ASP A 189 11.83 -22.89 -21.52
C ASP A 189 13.25 -23.49 -21.53
N LYS A 190 14.04 -23.32 -20.46
CA LYS A 190 15.37 -23.96 -20.32
C LYS A 190 15.30 -25.49 -20.22
N ASP A 191 14.12 -26.06 -19.99
CA ASP A 191 13.88 -27.51 -19.94
C ASP A 191 13.34 -28.10 -21.26
N GLY A 192 13.37 -27.34 -22.37
CA GLY A 192 13.27 -27.90 -23.73
C GLY A 192 11.86 -28.17 -24.25
N ALA A 193 10.99 -27.16 -24.26
CA ALA A 193 9.75 -27.19 -25.05
C ALA A 193 9.63 -25.91 -25.90
N ASP A 194 9.26 -26.09 -27.17
CA ASP A 194 9.15 -25.04 -28.18
C ASP A 194 8.36 -23.82 -27.68
N SER A 195 8.99 -22.64 -27.79
CA SER A 195 8.39 -21.35 -27.47
C SER A 195 7.14 -21.13 -28.36
N ILE A 196 5.95 -21.17 -27.75
CA ILE A 196 4.71 -20.81 -28.46
C ILE A 196 4.67 -19.28 -28.58
N ILE A 197 5.29 -18.77 -29.64
CA ILE A 197 5.12 -17.40 -30.13
C ILE A 197 3.67 -17.28 -30.62
N GLY A 198 2.76 -16.75 -29.78
CA GLY A 198 1.41 -16.38 -30.23
C GLY A 198 0.25 -16.54 -29.25
N ALA A 199 0.45 -17.11 -28.05
CA ALA A 199 -0.60 -17.12 -27.04
C ALA A 199 -0.74 -15.74 -26.36
N PRO A 200 -1.96 -15.24 -26.09
CA PRO A 200 -2.13 -14.01 -25.34
C PRO A 200 -1.46 -14.14 -23.98
N TYR A 201 -0.47 -13.27 -23.70
CA TYR A 201 0.28 -13.24 -22.44
C TYR A 201 -0.69 -13.02 -21.27
N TYR A 202 -1.14 -14.11 -20.65
CA TYR A 202 -1.96 -14.06 -19.45
C TYR A 202 -1.10 -13.48 -18.32
N ARG A 203 -1.53 -12.33 -17.76
CA ARG A 203 -0.93 -11.76 -16.55
C ARG A 203 -1.74 -12.24 -15.36
N PRO A 204 -1.16 -13.05 -14.45
CA PRO A 204 -1.83 -13.45 -13.21
C PRO A 204 -2.42 -12.23 -12.48
N THR A 205 -3.65 -12.40 -11.99
CA THR A 205 -4.40 -11.33 -11.32
C THR A 205 -5.06 -11.88 -10.05
N VAL A 206 -4.82 -11.22 -8.91
CA VAL A 206 -5.43 -11.53 -7.62
C VAL A 206 -6.30 -10.35 -7.18
N ARG A 207 -7.39 -10.63 -6.47
CA ARG A 207 -8.38 -9.63 -6.05
C ARG A 207 -8.65 -9.75 -4.55
N TYR A 208 -8.41 -8.67 -3.81
CA TYR A 208 -8.70 -8.58 -2.38
C TYR A 208 -9.86 -7.62 -2.15
N PRO A 209 -11.02 -8.09 -1.65
CA PRO A 209 -12.03 -7.21 -1.09
C PRO A 209 -11.42 -6.44 0.09
N LEU A 210 -11.65 -5.13 0.14
CA LEU A 210 -11.22 -4.25 1.21
C LEU A 210 -12.47 -3.77 1.97
N PRO A 211 -12.99 -4.55 2.93
CA PRO A 211 -14.17 -4.17 3.69
C PRO A 211 -13.91 -2.95 4.57
N HIS A 212 -14.98 -2.38 5.14
CA HIS A 212 -14.87 -1.41 6.22
C HIS A 212 -13.96 -1.95 7.33
N ASN A 213 -13.17 -1.07 7.94
CA ASN A 213 -12.27 -1.40 9.05
C ASN A 213 -11.25 -2.50 8.71
N SER A 214 -10.73 -2.49 7.49
CA SER A 214 -9.68 -3.41 7.05
C SER A 214 -8.35 -2.72 6.76
N MET A 215 -7.29 -3.50 6.85
CA MET A 215 -5.92 -3.09 6.58
C MET A 215 -5.27 -4.08 5.63
N PHE A 216 -5.00 -3.64 4.40
CA PHE A 216 -4.24 -4.39 3.43
C PHE A 216 -2.75 -4.04 3.54
N VAL A 217 -1.93 -5.02 3.90
CA VAL A 217 -0.48 -4.87 4.04
C VAL A 217 0.15 -5.31 2.74
N LEU A 218 0.88 -4.39 2.09
CA LEU A 218 1.62 -4.61 0.86
C LEU A 218 3.12 -4.54 1.17
N GLY A 219 3.80 -5.68 1.04
CA GLY A 219 5.24 -5.70 1.16
C GLY A 219 5.97 -5.29 -0.12
N LEU A 220 7.23 -4.90 0.03
CA LEU A 220 8.02 -4.36 -1.08
C LEU A 220 8.32 -5.41 -2.15
N GLU A 221 8.38 -6.69 -1.78
CA GLU A 221 8.56 -7.76 -2.77
C GLU A 221 7.31 -7.92 -3.64
N THR A 222 6.13 -7.88 -3.03
CA THR A 222 4.87 -7.82 -3.77
C THR A 222 4.79 -6.56 -4.65
N ASN A 223 5.10 -5.38 -4.11
CA ASN A 223 5.11 -4.12 -4.88
C ASN A 223 6.12 -4.13 -6.03
N ARG A 224 7.23 -4.88 -5.90
CA ARG A 224 8.24 -5.06 -6.94
C ARG A 224 7.71 -5.89 -8.11
N VAL A 225 6.94 -6.96 -7.88
CA VAL A 225 6.54 -7.88 -8.95
C VAL A 225 5.08 -7.72 -9.40
N TRP A 226 4.24 -7.03 -8.64
CA TRP A 226 2.84 -6.75 -8.94
C TRP A 226 2.56 -5.26 -9.14
N LEU A 227 1.56 -4.96 -9.96
CA LEU A 227 0.88 -3.66 -10.01
C LEU A 227 -0.42 -3.75 -9.22
N HIS A 228 -0.83 -2.66 -8.57
CA HIS A 228 -2.10 -2.58 -7.86
C HIS A 228 -3.01 -1.47 -8.40
N ALA A 229 -4.32 -1.68 -8.27
CA ALA A 229 -5.36 -0.74 -8.71
C ALA A 229 -6.63 -0.85 -7.86
N ILE A 230 -7.39 0.26 -7.81
CA ILE A 230 -8.80 0.27 -7.44
C ILE A 230 -9.57 0.70 -8.68
N ASN A 231 -10.27 -0.24 -9.31
CA ASN A 231 -10.99 0.01 -10.56
C ASN A 231 -12.36 0.62 -10.31
N ARG A 232 -12.86 1.31 -11.34
CA ARG A 232 -14.26 1.75 -11.39
C ARG A 232 -15.19 0.55 -11.32
N ASP A 233 -16.17 0.61 -10.44
CA ASP A 233 -17.27 -0.34 -10.38
C ASP A 233 -18.51 0.26 -11.04
N LYS A 234 -18.78 -0.21 -12.27
CA LYS A 234 -19.90 0.24 -13.10
C LYS A 234 -21.11 -0.69 -13.01
N ARG A 235 -21.09 -1.70 -12.13
CA ARG A 235 -22.25 -2.57 -11.93
C ARG A 235 -23.43 -1.74 -11.41
N PRO A 236 -24.67 -2.09 -11.79
CA PRO A 236 -25.85 -1.49 -11.17
C PRO A 236 -25.91 -1.81 -9.68
N ASP A 237 -26.55 -0.95 -8.88
CA ASP A 237 -26.61 -1.12 -7.43
C ASP A 237 -27.30 -2.43 -6.99
N SER A 238 -28.19 -2.98 -7.82
CA SER A 238 -28.82 -4.29 -7.61
C SER A 238 -27.84 -5.47 -7.62
N GLU A 239 -26.64 -5.30 -8.17
CA GLU A 239 -25.58 -6.31 -8.22
C GLU A 239 -24.51 -6.11 -7.14
N LYS A 240 -24.65 -5.07 -6.30
CA LYS A 240 -23.71 -4.74 -5.23
C LYS A 240 -24.22 -5.24 -3.89
N THR A 241 -23.29 -5.68 -3.06
CA THR A 241 -23.56 -6.05 -1.67
C THR A 241 -23.78 -4.82 -0.80
N LEU A 242 -24.39 -4.99 0.39
CA LEU A 242 -24.54 -3.90 1.36
C LEU A 242 -23.18 -3.29 1.77
N ALA A 243 -22.13 -4.10 1.87
CA ALA A 243 -20.78 -3.62 2.18
C ALA A 243 -20.21 -2.70 1.07
N GLU A 244 -20.53 -2.99 -0.19
CA GLU A 244 -20.10 -2.16 -1.34
C GLU A 244 -20.94 -0.90 -1.50
N LEU A 245 -22.25 -0.98 -1.19
CA LEU A 245 -23.15 0.17 -1.22
C LEU A 245 -22.91 1.12 -0.04
N SER A 246 -22.60 0.58 1.14
CA SER A 246 -22.34 1.29 2.40
C SER A 246 -23.26 2.51 2.58
N PRO A 247 -24.57 2.30 2.82
CA PRO A 247 -25.56 3.37 2.92
C PRO A 247 -25.17 4.47 3.92
N GLU A 248 -24.47 4.09 4.99
CA GLU A 248 -23.99 4.97 6.06
C GLU A 248 -23.02 6.03 5.53
N THR A 249 -22.23 5.69 4.50
CA THR A 249 -21.28 6.58 3.85
C THR A 249 -21.72 6.99 2.44
N SER A 250 -22.93 6.61 2.03
CA SER A 250 -23.45 6.80 0.66
C SER A 250 -22.51 6.27 -0.42
N GLY A 251 -21.90 5.10 -0.21
CA GLY A 251 -20.99 4.45 -1.17
C GLY A 251 -19.55 5.02 -1.21
N ALA A 252 -19.27 6.02 -0.36
CA ALA A 252 -17.94 6.60 -0.25
C ALA A 252 -16.99 5.73 0.56
N ARG A 253 -15.71 5.76 0.19
CA ARG A 253 -14.61 5.06 0.86
C ARG A 253 -13.46 6.01 1.13
N ILE A 254 -12.95 6.01 2.35
CA ILE A 254 -11.68 6.65 2.71
C ILE A 254 -10.59 5.59 2.77
N SER A 255 -9.47 5.89 2.12
CA SER A 255 -8.28 5.05 2.10
C SER A 255 -7.13 5.80 2.74
N LEU A 256 -6.44 5.18 3.70
CA LEU A 256 -5.23 5.73 4.31
C LEU A 256 -4.05 4.82 3.95
N THR A 257 -3.17 5.29 3.06
CA THR A 257 -1.95 4.58 2.68
C THR A 257 -0.78 5.06 3.53
N PHE A 258 -0.49 4.35 4.61
CA PHE A 258 0.64 4.60 5.51
C PHE A 258 1.93 4.04 4.93
N ARG A 259 3.03 4.78 5.16
CA ARG A 259 4.39 4.41 4.77
C ARG A 259 5.37 4.79 5.89
N HIS A 260 6.46 4.04 5.98
CA HIS A 260 7.64 4.47 6.71
C HIS A 260 8.59 5.15 5.73
N ILE A 261 8.73 6.47 5.84
CA ILE A 261 9.51 7.29 4.93
C ILE A 261 10.86 7.63 5.56
N GLY A 262 11.92 7.42 4.78
CA GLY A 262 13.31 7.62 5.17
C GLY A 262 13.96 8.86 4.54
N THR A 263 13.20 9.68 3.81
CA THR A 263 13.65 10.93 3.18
C THR A 263 12.89 12.10 3.80
N PHE A 264 13.60 13.20 4.07
CA PHE A 264 13.09 14.33 4.84
C PHE A 264 13.45 15.66 4.21
N LEU A 265 12.60 16.65 4.47
CA LEU A 265 12.81 18.05 4.13
C LEU A 265 12.99 18.90 5.39
N SER A 266 13.71 20.01 5.27
CA SER A 266 13.77 21.06 6.30
C SER A 266 12.42 21.76 6.46
N ALA A 267 12.26 22.54 7.52
CA ALA A 267 11.03 23.26 7.84
C ALA A 267 10.55 24.23 6.74
N ASP A 268 11.49 24.77 5.97
CA ASP A 268 11.25 25.67 4.82
C ASP A 268 11.34 24.93 3.47
N GLU A 269 11.43 23.60 3.50
CA GLU A 269 11.57 22.71 2.34
C GLU A 269 12.79 23.02 1.45
N SER A 270 13.76 23.80 1.94
CA SER A 270 14.95 24.20 1.17
C SER A 270 16.05 23.14 1.13
N LEU A 271 16.11 22.28 2.15
CA LEU A 271 17.08 21.20 2.28
C LEU A 271 16.40 19.83 2.26
N ILE A 272 17.08 18.83 1.71
CA ILE A 272 16.66 17.44 1.63
C ILE A 272 17.78 16.50 2.09
N TRP A 273 17.41 15.43 2.77
CA TRP A 273 18.32 14.35 3.18
C TRP A 273 17.57 13.03 3.38
N GLY A 274 18.31 11.95 3.59
CA GLY A 274 17.78 10.63 3.90
C GLY A 274 17.89 9.64 2.73
N GLN A 275 17.21 8.51 2.82
CA GLN A 275 17.40 7.35 1.95
C GLN A 275 17.34 7.71 0.46
N GLY A 276 16.30 8.47 0.07
CA GLY A 276 16.05 8.85 -1.32
C GLY A 276 16.79 10.10 -1.77
N ALA A 277 17.42 10.84 -0.87
CA ALA A 277 18.18 12.05 -1.19
C ALA A 277 19.64 11.71 -1.54
N ALA A 278 20.36 12.62 -2.19
CA ALA A 278 21.77 12.40 -2.47
C ALA A 278 22.62 12.41 -1.19
N SER A 279 22.21 13.17 -0.18
CA SER A 279 22.75 13.07 1.17
C SER A 279 21.89 12.17 2.05
N LYS A 280 22.50 11.17 2.70
CA LYS A 280 21.77 10.16 3.48
C LYS A 280 21.52 10.57 4.93
N ASP A 281 22.20 11.62 5.40
CA ASP A 281 22.12 12.09 6.78
C ASP A 281 21.84 13.60 6.84
N LYS A 282 21.30 14.02 7.99
CA LYS A 282 20.83 15.39 8.20
C LYS A 282 21.97 16.39 8.36
N GLU A 283 23.11 15.96 8.91
CA GLU A 283 24.26 16.84 9.15
C GLU A 283 24.84 17.35 7.82
N HIS A 284 24.74 16.53 6.77
CA HIS A 284 25.16 16.86 5.42
C HIS A 284 23.97 17.13 4.48
N ALA A 285 22.82 17.58 4.99
CA ALA A 285 21.65 17.86 4.16
C ALA A 285 21.98 18.82 3.01
N LYS A 286 21.42 18.56 1.83
CA LYS A 286 21.71 19.31 0.61
C LYS A 286 20.55 20.20 0.20
N PRO A 287 20.79 21.32 -0.50
CA PRO A 287 19.73 22.08 -1.12
C PRO A 287 18.90 21.21 -2.08
N VAL A 288 17.58 21.40 -2.07
CA VAL A 288 16.69 20.87 -3.13
C VAL A 288 17.14 21.44 -4.47
N THR A 289 17.14 20.62 -5.52
CA THR A 289 17.64 21.02 -6.84
C THR A 289 16.84 22.21 -7.40
N PRO A 290 17.46 23.40 -7.59
CA PRO A 290 16.76 24.58 -8.07
C PRO A 290 16.41 24.43 -9.56
N ARG A 291 15.32 25.07 -10.02
CA ARG A 291 14.94 25.03 -11.44
C ARG A 291 16.07 25.55 -12.33
N GLY A 292 16.43 24.77 -13.34
CA GLY A 292 17.55 25.03 -14.26
C GLY A 292 17.89 23.80 -15.10
N PRO A 293 18.99 23.83 -15.88
CA PRO A 293 19.42 22.69 -16.70
C PRO A 293 19.65 21.41 -15.89
N GLU A 294 20.34 21.50 -14.74
CA GLU A 294 20.60 20.37 -13.83
C GLU A 294 19.30 19.76 -13.30
N PHE A 295 18.33 20.59 -12.90
CA PHE A 295 17.00 20.12 -12.50
C PHE A 295 16.32 19.35 -13.62
N ARG A 296 16.42 19.81 -14.87
CA ARG A 296 15.80 19.10 -16.00
C ARG A 296 16.38 17.70 -16.15
N GLU A 297 17.71 17.57 -16.12
CA GLU A 297 18.41 16.30 -16.29
C GLU A 297 18.10 15.33 -15.14
N THR A 298 18.35 15.75 -13.90
CA THR A 298 18.11 14.94 -12.70
C THR A 298 16.65 14.55 -12.52
N ARG A 299 15.70 15.43 -12.90
CA ARG A 299 14.27 15.12 -12.94
C ARG A 299 13.95 14.05 -13.98
N ILE A 300 14.50 14.15 -15.19
CA ILE A 300 14.29 13.15 -16.24
C ILE A 300 14.79 11.79 -15.78
N ASP A 301 15.96 11.74 -15.13
CA ASP A 301 16.53 10.49 -14.63
C ASP A 301 15.66 9.89 -13.51
N LEU A 302 15.16 10.71 -12.58
CA LEU A 302 14.22 10.25 -11.55
C LEU A 302 12.92 9.72 -12.15
N ILE A 303 12.36 10.39 -13.16
CA ILE A 303 11.14 9.92 -13.87
C ILE A 303 11.41 8.61 -14.62
N ARG A 304 12.59 8.46 -15.24
CA ARG A 304 13.01 7.21 -15.90
C ARG A 304 13.11 6.07 -14.89
N ALA A 305 13.73 6.31 -13.73
CA ALA A 305 13.82 5.33 -12.66
C ALA A 305 12.43 4.94 -12.14
N PHE A 306 11.52 5.90 -11.94
CA PHE A 306 10.13 5.65 -11.58
C PHE A 306 9.38 4.79 -12.61
N SER A 307 9.62 5.04 -13.89
CA SER A 307 9.05 4.25 -14.99
C SER A 307 9.62 2.83 -15.01
N ALA A 308 10.94 2.69 -14.84
CA ALA A 308 11.63 1.39 -14.80
C ALA A 308 11.11 0.54 -13.64
N GLU A 309 11.05 1.09 -12.42
CA GLU A 309 10.48 0.40 -11.25
C GLU A 309 9.03 -0.05 -11.49
N ASN A 310 8.24 0.70 -12.26
CA ASN A 310 6.86 0.32 -12.56
C ASN A 310 6.76 -0.84 -13.56
N GLN A 311 7.71 -0.97 -14.48
CA GLN A 311 7.63 -1.90 -15.61
C GLN A 311 8.43 -3.17 -15.37
N ASP A 312 9.56 -3.05 -14.69
CA ASP A 312 10.52 -4.12 -14.49
C ASP A 312 10.37 -4.71 -13.09
N SER A 313 10.15 -6.02 -13.04
CA SER A 313 10.18 -6.75 -11.78
C SER A 313 11.58 -6.87 -11.25
N GLU A 314 12.62 -6.93 -12.08
CA GLU A 314 14.03 -7.07 -11.65
C GLU A 314 14.73 -5.71 -11.44
N PHE A 315 13.95 -4.62 -11.34
CA PHE A 315 14.48 -3.28 -11.08
C PHE A 315 15.49 -3.27 -9.92
N ASN A 316 16.73 -2.91 -10.22
CA ASN A 316 17.79 -2.78 -9.24
C ASN A 316 17.68 -1.42 -8.52
N TRP A 317 17.25 -1.45 -7.26
CA TRP A 317 17.09 -0.25 -6.44
C TRP A 317 18.38 0.54 -6.27
N GLU A 318 19.53 -0.12 -6.11
CA GLU A 318 20.81 0.58 -5.91
C GLU A 318 21.25 1.31 -7.18
N GLU A 319 21.06 0.70 -8.36
CA GLU A 319 21.37 1.33 -9.64
C GLU A 319 20.40 2.48 -9.97
N GLY A 320 19.10 2.30 -9.69
CA GLY A 320 18.07 3.29 -10.01
C GLY A 320 17.94 4.44 -9.01
N TYR A 321 18.15 4.18 -7.72
CA TYR A 321 17.90 5.13 -6.63
C TYR A 321 19.06 5.29 -5.64
N GLY A 322 20.08 4.43 -5.65
CA GLY A 322 21.14 4.43 -4.64
C GLY A 322 21.88 5.77 -4.54
N ALA A 323 22.18 6.39 -5.69
CA ALA A 323 22.78 7.72 -5.77
C ALA A 323 21.91 8.82 -5.12
N GLY A 324 20.60 8.60 -5.00
CA GLY A 324 19.62 9.57 -4.52
C GLY A 324 19.29 10.64 -5.55
N SER A 325 18.30 11.46 -5.23
CA SER A 325 17.92 12.63 -6.01
C SER A 325 17.47 13.72 -5.06
N ASP A 326 17.90 14.96 -5.31
CA ASP A 326 17.48 16.13 -4.54
C ASP A 326 16.32 16.89 -5.25
N VAL A 327 15.74 16.29 -6.30
CA VAL A 327 14.56 16.81 -7.01
C VAL A 327 13.31 16.56 -6.18
N LEU A 328 12.55 17.62 -5.93
CA LEU A 328 11.27 17.58 -5.21
C LEU A 328 10.06 17.58 -6.15
N HIS A 329 9.98 18.56 -7.05
CA HIS A 329 8.86 18.72 -7.97
C HIS A 329 9.15 18.10 -9.32
N LEU A 330 8.16 17.38 -9.87
CA LEU A 330 8.25 16.73 -11.18
C LEU A 330 7.49 17.46 -12.27
N GLU A 331 6.93 18.64 -11.96
CA GLU A 331 6.30 19.52 -12.94
C GLU A 331 7.24 20.04 -14.03
N GLY A 332 6.66 20.28 -15.19
CA GLY A 332 7.32 20.86 -16.35
C GLY A 332 7.32 19.85 -17.49
N VAL A 333 6.18 19.76 -18.17
CA VAL A 333 6.12 19.22 -19.53
C VAL A 333 6.82 20.23 -20.41
N GLU A 334 7.98 19.88 -20.95
CA GLU A 334 8.45 20.44 -22.21
C GLU A 334 8.39 19.38 -23.29
#